data_AF-A0A351FCU4-F1
#
_entry.id   AF-A0A351FCU4-F1
#
_cell.length_a   1.000
_cell.length_b   1.000
_cell.length_c   1.000
_cell.angle_alpha   90.00
_cell.angle_beta   90.00
_cell.angle_gamma   90.00
#
_symmetry.space_group_name_H-M   'P 1'
#
loop_
_entity.id
_entity.type
_entity.pdbx_description
1 polymer ?
#
loop_
_entity_poly.entity_id
_entity_poly.type
_entity_poly.pdbx_seq_one_letter_code
_entity_poly.pdbx_strand_id
1 'polypeptide(L)'
;MESVKDKVGSLKWAIEELGKQREELESKLKIARKRDETGALIEEVLAQKDALQKRIAALEDGLRVSSELVEIPVNEIEQEVSQVNEKLEIAQERLESLEQEEYLEDLGRKLNRSHSDHGESSEDVDTVDPQTFDSSFSSLENSPTPVSSESEDALSPSIELAANPVLMKSTSNRIQTEESESSETSSARISLVEPEKENSSADRPMTEPQGNTLSLEETAERLGVETEFLREKSLQAVLRMIARNEGKLSFPLEVKQID
;
A
#
# COMPACT_ATOMS: atom_id res chain seq x y z
N MET A 1 90.86 10.52 26.66
CA MET A 1 89.68 11.39 26.88
C MET A 1 89.11 11.68 25.51
N GLU A 2 87.91 11.20 25.25
CA GLU A 2 87.20 11.44 23.99
C GLU A 2 86.91 12.94 23.84
N SER A 3 87.24 13.51 22.68
CA SER A 3 87.10 14.95 22.46
C SER A 3 85.62 15.32 22.44
N VAL A 4 85.28 16.50 22.95
CA VAL A 4 83.91 17.05 22.84
C VAL A 4 83.44 17.07 21.38
N LYS A 5 84.35 17.26 20.43
CA LYS A 5 84.07 17.22 18.99
C LYS A 5 83.55 15.86 18.52
N ASP A 6 84.11 14.77 19.03
CA ASP A 6 83.73 13.39 18.65
C ASP A 6 82.33 13.06 19.19
N LYS A 7 82.05 13.48 20.43
CA LYS A 7 80.72 13.35 21.05
C LYS A 7 79.66 14.13 20.28
N VAL A 8 79.98 15.35 19.83
CA VAL A 8 79.08 16.16 18.98
C VAL A 8 78.84 15.47 17.63
N GLY A 9 79.86 14.88 17.02
CA GLY A 9 79.72 14.12 15.77
C GLY A 9 78.82 12.90 15.93
N SER A 10 79.03 12.11 16.98
CA SER A 10 78.20 10.95 17.30
C SER A 10 76.73 11.32 17.54
N LEU A 11 76.47 12.40 18.29
CA LEU A 11 75.11 12.89 18.52
C LEU A 11 74.44 13.37 17.23
N LYS A 12 75.16 14.08 16.36
CA LYS A 12 74.61 14.51 15.07
C LYS A 12 74.18 13.33 14.21
N TRP A 13 75.01 12.29 14.15
CA TRP A 13 74.67 11.06 13.43
C TRP A 13 73.44 10.38 14.03
N ALA A 14 73.39 10.25 15.36
CA ALA A 14 72.24 9.66 16.03
C ALA A 14 70.95 10.44 15.77
N ILE A 15 71.00 11.77 15.76
CA ILE A 15 69.85 12.62 15.45
C ILE A 15 69.38 12.42 14.01
N GLU A 16 70.30 12.37 13.05
CA GLU A 16 69.99 12.16 11.64
C GLU A 16 69.37 10.78 11.40
N GLU A 17 69.95 9.73 11.96
CA GLU A 17 69.45 8.36 11.83
C GLU A 17 68.07 8.19 12.51
N LEU A 18 67.89 8.75 13.71
CA LEU A 18 66.57 8.77 14.38
C LEU A 18 65.54 9.59 13.59
N GLY A 19 65.96 10.68 12.94
CA GLY A 19 65.11 11.47 12.06
C GLY A 19 64.59 10.64 10.89
N LYS A 20 65.47 9.88 10.24
CA LYS A 20 65.11 8.97 9.15
C LYS A 20 64.18 7.86 9.61
N GLN A 21 64.45 7.25 10.77
CA GLN A 21 63.56 6.24 11.36
C GLN A 21 62.17 6.79 11.67
N ARG A 22 62.09 8.02 12.18
CA ARG A 22 60.80 8.70 12.43
C ARG A 22 60.01 8.87 11.13
N GLU A 23 60.63 9.38 10.07
CA GLU A 23 59.97 9.57 8.78
C GLU A 23 59.46 8.25 8.17
N GLU A 24 60.25 7.18 8.29
CA GLU A 24 59.82 5.84 7.87
C GLU A 24 58.59 5.34 8.65
N LEU A 25 58.57 5.55 9.97
CA LEU A 25 57.44 5.18 10.82
C LEU A 25 56.20 6.02 10.52
N GLU A 26 56.33 7.32 10.28
CA GLU A 26 55.21 8.18 9.87
C GLU A 26 54.58 7.72 8.55
N SER A 27 55.41 7.33 7.58
CA SER A 27 54.93 6.76 6.31
C SER A 27 54.15 5.46 6.53
N LYS A 28 54.70 4.51 7.32
CA LYS A 28 54.00 3.26 7.67
C LYS A 28 52.70 3.50 8.42
N LEU A 29 52.69 4.46 9.34
CA LEU A 29 51.53 4.81 10.14
C LEU A 29 50.41 5.43 9.29
N LYS A 30 50.75 6.23 8.27
CA LYS A 30 49.76 6.73 7.29
C LYS A 30 49.13 5.60 6.49
N ILE A 31 49.91 4.61 6.06
CA ILE A 31 49.42 3.43 5.36
C ILE A 31 48.51 2.59 6.27
N ALA A 32 48.91 2.38 7.53
CA ALA A 32 48.13 1.64 8.51
C ALA A 32 46.76 2.26 8.76
N ARG A 33 46.69 3.59 8.94
CA ARG A 33 45.41 4.32 9.09
C ARG A 33 44.48 4.12 7.90
N LYS A 34 45.00 4.29 6.67
CA LYS A 34 44.21 4.06 5.45
C LYS A 34 43.72 2.62 5.34
N ARG A 35 44.54 1.65 5.74
CA ARG A 35 44.14 0.23 5.78
C ARG A 35 42.97 0.04 6.76
N ASP A 36 43.04 0.63 7.94
CA ASP A 36 41.96 0.52 8.95
C ASP A 36 40.68 1.23 8.50
N GLU A 37 40.78 2.44 7.92
CA GLU A 37 39.65 3.15 7.32
C GLU A 37 38.97 2.34 6.22
N THR A 38 39.76 1.72 5.34
CA THR A 38 39.24 0.85 4.27
C THR A 38 38.61 -0.40 4.85
N GLY A 39 39.21 -0.99 5.89
CA GLY A 39 38.64 -2.14 6.61
C GLY A 39 37.26 -1.86 7.18
N ALA A 40 37.10 -0.71 7.87
CA ALA A 40 35.82 -0.27 8.41
C ALA A 40 34.76 -0.06 7.31
N LEU A 41 35.15 0.52 6.17
CA LEU A 41 34.24 0.66 5.02
C LEU A 41 33.81 -0.70 4.45
N ILE A 42 34.73 -1.66 4.38
CA ILE A 42 34.42 -3.02 3.91
C ILE A 42 33.41 -3.69 4.87
N GLU A 43 33.62 -3.57 6.19
CA GLU A 43 32.71 -4.12 7.19
C GLU A 43 31.29 -3.54 7.06
N GLU A 44 31.17 -2.22 6.87
CA GLU A 44 29.89 -1.55 6.64
C GLU A 44 29.20 -2.06 5.36
N VAL A 45 29.93 -2.17 4.25
CA VAL A 45 29.37 -2.67 2.98
C VAL A 45 28.92 -4.13 3.10
N LEU A 46 29.65 -4.96 3.84
CA LEU A 46 29.25 -6.34 4.13
C LEU A 46 27.98 -6.39 4.98
N ALA A 47 27.85 -5.53 5.99
CA ALA A 47 26.63 -5.44 6.79
C ALA A 47 25.42 -5.02 5.93
N GLN A 48 25.60 -4.06 5.02
CA GLN A 48 24.57 -3.65 4.06
C GLN A 48 24.18 -4.78 3.10
N LYS A 49 25.16 -5.53 2.59
CA LYS A 49 24.91 -6.71 1.76
C LYS A 49 24.07 -7.74 2.51
N ASP A 50 24.41 -8.07 3.74
CA ASP A 50 23.68 -9.06 4.55
C ASP A 50 22.24 -8.59 4.85
N ALA A 51 22.05 -7.29 5.11
CA ALA A 51 20.71 -6.71 5.29
C ALA A 51 19.85 -6.83 4.02
N LEU A 52 20.44 -6.56 2.85
CA LEU A 52 19.76 -6.73 1.56
C LEU A 52 19.41 -8.19 1.28
N GLN A 53 20.33 -9.12 1.56
CA GLN A 53 20.07 -10.56 1.40
C GLN A 53 18.91 -11.03 2.29
N LYS A 54 18.84 -10.56 3.54
CA LYS A 54 17.69 -10.86 4.42
C LYS A 54 16.38 -10.31 3.86
N ARG A 55 16.39 -9.09 3.31
CA ARG A 55 15.21 -8.50 2.67
C ARG A 55 14.78 -9.28 1.42
N ILE A 56 15.73 -9.70 0.59
CA ILE A 56 15.45 -10.52 -0.60
C ILE A 56 14.82 -11.84 -0.17
N ALA A 57 15.42 -12.55 0.81
CA ALA A 57 14.87 -13.80 1.31
C ALA A 57 13.44 -13.64 1.87
N ALA A 58 13.15 -12.55 2.58
CA ALA A 58 11.80 -12.26 3.06
C ALA A 58 10.81 -11.98 1.91
N LEU A 59 11.25 -11.32 0.85
CA LEU A 59 10.41 -11.07 -0.34
C LEU A 59 10.16 -12.36 -1.14
N GLU A 60 11.18 -13.20 -1.31
CA GLU A 60 11.06 -14.51 -1.96
C GLU A 60 10.12 -15.43 -1.18
N ASP A 61 10.23 -15.43 0.16
CA ASP A 61 9.32 -16.18 1.02
C ASP A 61 7.88 -15.66 0.93
N GLY A 62 7.69 -14.34 0.98
CA GLY A 62 6.39 -13.72 0.79
C GLY A 62 5.76 -14.03 -0.57
N LEU A 63 6.56 -14.02 -1.64
CA LEU A 63 6.12 -14.41 -2.97
C LEU A 63 5.70 -15.88 -3.00
N ARG A 64 6.54 -16.79 -2.46
CA ARG A 64 6.25 -18.22 -2.36
C ARG A 64 4.93 -18.49 -1.64
N VAL A 65 4.71 -17.86 -0.48
CA VAL A 65 3.46 -18.00 0.29
C VAL A 65 2.26 -17.47 -0.51
N SER A 66 2.40 -16.34 -1.20
CA SER A 66 1.31 -15.79 -2.02
C SER A 66 0.96 -16.69 -3.21
N SER A 67 1.96 -17.31 -3.84
CA SER A 67 1.76 -18.24 -4.95
C SER A 67 1.19 -19.60 -4.51
N GLU A 68 1.49 -20.04 -3.28
CA GLU A 68 0.88 -21.24 -2.69
C GLU A 68 -0.60 -21.00 -2.32
N LEU A 69 -0.95 -19.78 -1.91
CA LEU A 69 -2.32 -19.44 -1.54
C LEU A 69 -3.25 -19.27 -2.75
N VAL A 70 -2.74 -18.71 -3.85
CA VAL A 70 -3.47 -18.48 -5.09
C VAL A 70 -2.61 -18.90 -6.28
N GLU A 71 -2.88 -20.09 -6.79
CA GLU A 71 -2.14 -20.67 -7.93
C GLU A 71 -2.66 -20.15 -9.28
N ILE A 72 -3.89 -19.64 -9.32
CA ILE A 72 -4.57 -19.20 -10.54
C ILE A 72 -4.01 -17.85 -10.98
N PRO A 73 -3.62 -17.68 -12.26
CA PRO A 73 -3.16 -16.40 -12.79
C PRO A 73 -4.20 -15.28 -12.64
N VAL A 74 -3.73 -14.05 -12.41
CA VAL A 74 -4.59 -12.87 -12.23
C VAL A 74 -5.61 -12.71 -13.35
N ASN A 75 -5.18 -12.87 -14.61
CA ASN A 75 -6.05 -12.71 -15.77
C ASN A 75 -7.24 -13.70 -15.77
N GLU A 76 -7.04 -14.92 -15.26
CA GLU A 76 -8.12 -15.92 -15.17
C GLU A 76 -9.13 -15.52 -14.10
N ILE A 77 -8.66 -15.04 -12.94
CA ILE A 77 -9.52 -14.51 -11.87
C ILE A 77 -10.31 -13.29 -12.36
N GLU A 78 -9.68 -12.36 -13.08
CA GLU A 78 -10.34 -11.19 -13.66
C GLU A 78 -11.43 -11.60 -14.69
N GLN A 79 -11.14 -12.62 -15.49
CA GLN A 79 -12.11 -13.17 -16.44
C GLN A 79 -13.30 -13.81 -15.71
N GLU A 80 -13.05 -14.61 -14.67
CA GLU A 80 -14.10 -15.24 -13.87
C GLU A 80 -14.98 -14.20 -13.17
N VAL A 81 -14.38 -13.15 -12.59
CA VAL A 81 -15.13 -12.02 -12.00
C VAL A 81 -16.02 -11.35 -13.03
N SER A 82 -15.52 -11.11 -14.24
CA SER A 82 -16.30 -10.51 -15.32
C SER A 82 -17.49 -11.39 -15.73
N GLN A 83 -17.28 -12.71 -15.85
CA GLN A 83 -18.36 -13.66 -16.16
C GLN A 83 -19.41 -13.74 -15.04
N VAL A 84 -18.99 -13.67 -13.78
CA VAL A 84 -19.91 -13.66 -12.63
C VAL A 84 -20.72 -12.37 -12.63
N ASN A 85 -20.11 -11.23 -12.94
CA ASN A 85 -20.81 -9.94 -13.03
C ASN A 85 -21.86 -9.93 -14.14
N GLU A 86 -21.55 -10.45 -15.34
CA GLU A 86 -22.52 -10.57 -16.43
C GLU A 86 -23.71 -11.45 -16.02
N LYS A 87 -23.44 -12.59 -15.38
CA LYS A 87 -24.51 -13.48 -14.87
C LYS A 87 -25.35 -12.80 -13.79
N LEU A 88 -24.72 -12.00 -12.93
CA LEU A 88 -25.40 -11.24 -11.89
C LEU A 88 -26.33 -10.19 -12.50
N GLU A 89 -25.87 -9.45 -13.50
CA GLU A 89 -26.66 -8.46 -14.24
C GLU A 89 -27.90 -9.11 -14.87
N ILE A 90 -27.71 -10.23 -15.59
CA ILE A 90 -28.83 -10.98 -16.18
C ILE A 90 -29.82 -11.46 -15.11
N ALA A 91 -29.33 -11.95 -13.96
CA ALA A 91 -30.19 -12.42 -12.88
C ALA A 91 -30.99 -11.26 -12.26
N GLN A 92 -30.40 -10.06 -12.14
CA GLN A 92 -31.07 -8.86 -11.67
C GLN A 92 -32.15 -8.39 -12.64
N GLU A 93 -31.86 -8.30 -13.94
CA GLU A 93 -32.85 -7.94 -14.97
C GLU A 93 -34.03 -8.94 -15.00
N ARG A 94 -33.73 -10.23 -14.86
CA ARG A 94 -34.75 -11.27 -14.81
C ARG A 94 -35.63 -11.15 -13.56
N LEU A 95 -35.03 -10.83 -12.41
CA LEU A 95 -35.76 -10.60 -11.17
C LEU A 95 -36.72 -9.41 -11.32
N GLU A 96 -36.21 -8.27 -11.82
CA GLU A 96 -37.04 -7.08 -12.06
C GLU A 96 -38.20 -7.40 -13.00
N SER A 97 -37.95 -8.17 -14.06
CA SER A 97 -38.99 -8.59 -15.00
C SER A 97 -40.09 -9.43 -14.32
N LEU A 98 -39.71 -10.35 -13.44
CA LEU A 98 -40.67 -11.19 -12.70
C LEU A 98 -41.45 -10.38 -11.65
N GLU A 99 -40.80 -9.43 -10.97
CA GLU A 99 -41.46 -8.54 -10.02
C GLU A 99 -42.50 -7.65 -10.72
N GLN A 100 -42.19 -7.17 -11.94
CA GLN A 100 -43.14 -6.44 -12.77
C GLN A 100 -44.31 -7.34 -13.22
N GLU A 101 -44.05 -8.58 -13.62
CA GLU A 101 -45.08 -9.56 -13.97
C GLU A 101 -46.00 -9.85 -12.78
N GLU A 102 -45.45 -10.11 -11.60
CA GLU A 102 -46.21 -10.34 -10.36
C GLU A 102 -47.09 -9.13 -10.02
N TYR A 103 -46.54 -7.91 -10.11
CA TYR A 103 -47.32 -6.68 -9.86
C TYR A 103 -48.52 -6.55 -10.81
N LEU A 104 -48.32 -6.85 -12.10
CA LEU A 104 -49.38 -6.83 -13.10
C LEU A 104 -50.41 -7.94 -12.88
N GLU A 105 -49.96 -9.15 -12.53
CA GLU A 105 -50.82 -10.28 -12.22
C GLU A 105 -51.72 -9.97 -11.02
N ASP A 106 -51.15 -9.39 -9.95
CA ASP A 106 -51.88 -8.96 -8.77
C ASP A 106 -52.86 -7.82 -9.05
N LEU A 107 -52.51 -6.89 -9.94
CA LEU A 107 -53.42 -5.85 -10.39
C LEU A 107 -54.59 -6.46 -11.19
N GLY A 108 -54.31 -7.43 -12.06
CA GLY A 108 -55.32 -8.18 -12.81
C GLY A 108 -56.24 -8.98 -11.89
N ARG A 109 -55.68 -9.66 -10.86
CA ARG A 109 -56.45 -10.33 -9.80
C ARG A 109 -57.38 -9.34 -9.08
N LYS A 110 -56.88 -8.16 -8.68
CA LYS A 110 -57.69 -7.12 -8.01
C LYS A 110 -58.84 -6.61 -8.90
N LEU A 111 -58.58 -6.39 -10.20
CA LEU A 111 -59.59 -5.92 -11.15
C LEU A 111 -60.67 -6.98 -11.46
N ASN A 112 -60.27 -8.24 -11.61
CA ASN A 112 -61.22 -9.34 -11.84
C ASN A 112 -62.02 -9.68 -10.58
N ARG A 113 -61.46 -9.45 -9.38
CA ARG A 113 -62.16 -9.61 -8.11
C ARG A 113 -63.19 -8.50 -7.85
N SER A 114 -62.98 -7.29 -8.38
CA SER A 114 -63.99 -6.23 -8.30
C SER A 114 -65.16 -6.39 -9.28
N HIS A 115 -65.06 -7.31 -10.25
CA HIS A 115 -66.15 -7.65 -11.19
C HIS A 115 -66.90 -8.94 -10.85
N SER A 116 -66.45 -9.70 -9.83
CA SER A 116 -67.02 -11.01 -9.47
C SER A 116 -67.75 -11.02 -8.12
N ASP A 117 -68.14 -9.84 -7.61
CA ASP A 117 -68.97 -9.73 -6.39
C ASP A 117 -70.44 -9.42 -6.70
N HIS A 118 -70.94 -9.88 -7.87
CA HIS A 118 -72.37 -9.97 -8.12
C HIS A 118 -72.71 -11.11 -9.10
N GLY A 119 -72.75 -12.33 -8.59
CA GLY A 119 -73.09 -13.52 -9.36
C GLY A 119 -72.95 -14.79 -8.53
N GLU A 120 -73.75 -14.89 -7.48
CA GLU A 120 -73.85 -16.09 -6.66
C GLU A 120 -74.50 -17.26 -7.44
N SER A 121 -73.96 -18.45 -7.21
CA SER A 121 -74.59 -19.77 -7.37
C SER A 121 -74.93 -20.27 -8.78
N SER A 122 -74.16 -21.26 -9.25
CA SER A 122 -74.76 -22.47 -9.82
C SER A 122 -73.95 -23.67 -9.37
N GLU A 123 -74.52 -24.39 -8.42
CA GLU A 123 -74.29 -25.81 -8.22
C GLU A 123 -74.56 -26.51 -9.56
N ASP A 124 -73.63 -27.32 -10.04
CA ASP A 124 -73.99 -28.53 -10.78
C ASP A 124 -73.01 -29.63 -10.35
N VAL A 125 -73.63 -30.58 -9.66
CA VAL A 125 -73.10 -31.86 -9.26
C VAL A 125 -72.88 -32.71 -10.51
N ASP A 126 -71.68 -33.25 -10.70
CA ASP A 126 -71.55 -34.54 -11.37
C ASP A 126 -70.74 -35.48 -10.47
N THR A 127 -71.45 -36.47 -9.97
CA THR A 127 -70.95 -37.51 -9.08
C THR A 127 -70.52 -38.69 -9.94
N VAL A 128 -69.21 -38.98 -9.96
CA VAL A 128 -68.70 -40.34 -10.20
C VAL A 128 -67.44 -40.58 -9.34
N ASP A 129 -67.72 -41.24 -8.22
CA ASP A 129 -66.97 -42.23 -7.45
C ASP A 129 -65.53 -41.93 -6.92
N PRO A 130 -65.30 -42.05 -5.59
CA PRO A 130 -64.02 -41.74 -4.96
C PRO A 130 -63.16 -42.99 -4.77
N GLN A 131 -61.95 -43.00 -5.33
CA GLN A 131 -60.88 -43.85 -4.79
C GLN A 131 -60.25 -43.14 -3.59
N THR A 132 -60.74 -43.61 -2.43
CA THR A 132 -60.19 -43.52 -1.08
C THR A 132 -58.68 -43.28 -1.01
N PHE A 133 -58.35 -42.13 -0.42
CA PHE A 133 -57.17 -41.91 0.40
C PHE A 133 -57.13 -42.97 1.52
N ASP A 134 -56.04 -43.73 1.62
CA ASP A 134 -55.68 -44.43 2.84
C ASP A 134 -54.47 -43.72 3.46
N SER A 135 -54.77 -42.81 4.38
CA SER A 135 -53.80 -42.34 5.37
C SER A 135 -53.92 -43.25 6.59
N SER A 136 -53.19 -44.36 6.56
CA SER A 136 -53.01 -45.21 7.73
C SER A 136 -51.74 -44.82 8.48
N PHE A 137 -51.98 -44.00 9.49
CA PHE A 137 -51.31 -43.96 10.79
C PHE A 137 -50.72 -45.33 11.20
N SER A 138 -49.39 -45.41 11.38
CA SER A 138 -48.80 -46.32 12.35
C SER A 138 -47.44 -45.80 12.81
N SER A 139 -47.47 -45.11 13.95
CA SER A 139 -46.33 -45.03 14.85
C SER A 139 -46.07 -46.42 15.41
N LEU A 140 -44.85 -46.93 15.23
CA LEU A 140 -44.32 -47.99 16.09
C LEU A 140 -42.87 -47.66 16.45
N GLU A 141 -42.74 -47.00 17.59
CA GLU A 141 -41.56 -47.02 18.43
C GLU A 141 -41.33 -48.46 18.90
N ASN A 142 -40.12 -49.00 18.70
CA ASN A 142 -39.60 -50.06 19.55
C ASN A 142 -38.06 -50.09 19.50
N SER A 143 -37.43 -49.51 20.52
CA SER A 143 -36.10 -49.92 20.99
C SER A 143 -36.23 -51.25 21.75
N PRO A 144 -35.20 -52.11 21.74
CA PRO A 144 -34.38 -52.19 22.93
C PRO A 144 -32.86 -52.28 22.67
N THR A 145 -32.13 -51.59 23.55
CA THR A 145 -30.71 -51.65 23.96
C THR A 145 -30.27 -53.02 24.54
N PRO A 146 -29.08 -53.20 25.16
CA PRO A 146 -27.67 -52.83 24.86
C PRO A 146 -26.68 -54.02 25.09
N VAL A 147 -25.35 -53.83 24.86
CA VAL A 147 -24.11 -54.48 25.43
C VAL A 147 -23.07 -54.66 24.32
N SER A 148 -21.75 -54.50 24.46
CA SER A 148 -20.78 -54.04 25.46
C SER A 148 -19.48 -53.79 24.65
N SER A 149 -18.74 -52.70 24.91
CA SER A 149 -17.35 -52.70 25.44
C SER A 149 -16.31 -53.29 24.46
N GLU A 150 -15.16 -52.69 24.11
CA GLU A 150 -14.04 -52.13 24.90
C GLU A 150 -13.16 -51.31 23.90
N SER A 151 -12.85 -50.02 24.16
CA SER A 151 -11.52 -49.42 24.45
C SER A 151 -10.36 -49.80 23.48
N GLU A 152 -9.49 -48.91 22.99
CA GLU A 152 -8.57 -47.94 23.61
C GLU A 152 -8.24 -46.84 22.56
N ASP A 153 -8.42 -45.54 22.84
CA ASP A 153 -7.42 -44.57 23.31
C ASP A 153 -6.23 -44.27 22.37
N ALA A 154 -6.23 -43.05 21.80
CA ALA A 154 -5.02 -42.27 21.48
C ALA A 154 -5.39 -40.80 21.21
N LEU A 155 -5.49 -40.07 22.32
CA LEU A 155 -5.28 -38.63 22.53
C LEU A 155 -4.72 -37.80 21.35
N SER A 156 -5.45 -36.73 20.97
CA SER A 156 -4.87 -35.50 20.40
C SER A 156 -5.75 -34.29 20.72
N PRO A 157 -5.19 -33.16 21.21
CA PRO A 157 -5.96 -32.08 21.80
C PRO A 157 -6.53 -31.12 20.74
N SER A 158 -7.79 -30.73 20.92
CA SER A 158 -8.43 -29.60 20.25
C SER A 158 -7.75 -28.30 20.67
N ILE A 159 -7.11 -27.62 19.71
CA ILE A 159 -6.68 -26.23 19.86
C ILE A 159 -7.89 -25.36 19.50
N GLU A 160 -8.45 -24.69 20.50
CA GLU A 160 -9.41 -23.60 20.30
C GLU A 160 -8.69 -22.42 19.64
N LEU A 161 -9.06 -22.15 18.39
CA LEU A 161 -8.65 -20.98 17.64
C LEU A 161 -9.47 -19.77 18.10
N ALA A 162 -8.85 -18.90 18.90
CA ALA A 162 -9.33 -17.53 19.11
C ALA A 162 -8.15 -16.57 18.96
N ALA A 163 -7.89 -16.14 17.73
CA ALA A 163 -6.96 -15.06 17.45
C ALA A 163 -7.55 -14.16 16.36
N ASN A 164 -8.01 -12.98 16.77
CA ASN A 164 -8.36 -11.89 15.86
C ASN A 164 -7.13 -11.52 15.03
N PRO A 165 -7.17 -11.55 13.69
CA PRO A 165 -6.07 -11.04 12.90
C PRO A 165 -6.10 -9.50 12.91
N VAL A 166 -5.04 -8.92 13.48
CA VAL A 166 -4.76 -7.48 13.41
C VAL A 166 -4.44 -7.12 11.96
N LEU A 167 -5.25 -6.21 11.40
CA LEU A 167 -5.15 -5.69 10.06
C LEU A 167 -3.98 -4.69 9.98
N MET A 168 -2.79 -5.17 9.61
CA MET A 168 -1.62 -4.31 9.40
C MET A 168 -1.71 -3.62 8.03
N LYS A 169 -1.70 -2.29 8.04
CA LYS A 169 -1.75 -1.46 6.82
C LYS A 169 -0.42 -1.56 6.07
N SER A 170 -0.48 -1.94 4.80
CA SER A 170 0.69 -2.06 3.91
C SER A 170 1.46 -0.75 3.78
N THR A 171 2.78 -0.81 4.01
CA THR A 171 3.70 0.28 3.67
C THR A 171 4.00 0.21 2.18
N SER A 172 3.37 1.09 1.40
CA SER A 172 3.61 1.20 -0.04
C SER A 172 4.98 1.84 -0.28
N ASN A 173 5.93 1.04 -0.76
CA ASN A 173 7.18 1.53 -1.35
C ASN A 173 7.37 0.83 -2.70
N ARG A 174 6.60 1.27 -3.70
CA ARG A 174 6.81 0.89 -5.10
C ARG A 174 7.15 2.15 -5.90
N ILE A 175 8.40 2.23 -6.34
CA ILE A 175 8.85 3.20 -7.34
C ILE A 175 8.32 2.68 -8.68
N GLN A 176 7.36 3.38 -9.28
CA GLN A 176 6.96 3.19 -10.67
C GLN A 176 7.95 3.92 -11.56
N THR A 177 8.67 3.17 -12.38
CA THR A 177 9.25 3.65 -13.64
C THR A 177 8.24 3.36 -14.73
N GLU A 178 7.65 4.40 -15.30
CA GLU A 178 6.83 4.29 -16.51
C GLU A 178 7.61 4.92 -17.67
N GLU A 179 7.73 4.10 -18.71
CA GLU A 179 8.37 4.39 -19.98
C GLU A 179 7.56 5.41 -20.78
N SER A 180 8.28 6.17 -21.61
CA SER A 180 7.74 7.15 -22.52
C SER A 180 6.81 6.52 -23.56
N GLU A 181 5.54 6.90 -23.56
CA GLU A 181 4.73 6.90 -24.78
C GLU A 181 4.09 8.27 -25.00
N SER A 182 4.40 8.81 -26.16
CA SER A 182 3.87 10.02 -26.76
C SER A 182 2.38 9.88 -27.07
N SER A 183 1.57 10.83 -26.59
CA SER A 183 0.32 11.18 -27.27
C SER A 183 0.04 12.67 -27.10
N GLU A 184 0.12 13.37 -28.23
CA GLU A 184 -0.43 14.71 -28.40
C GLU A 184 -1.95 14.61 -28.26
N THR A 185 -2.58 15.49 -27.47
CA THR A 185 -3.83 16.17 -27.85
C THR A 185 -4.25 17.21 -26.81
N SER A 186 -4.61 18.39 -27.32
CA SER A 186 -5.71 19.25 -26.85
C SER A 186 -5.52 20.09 -25.57
N SER A 187 -4.86 21.22 -25.78
CA SER A 187 -5.27 22.59 -25.42
C SER A 187 -6.68 22.76 -24.82
N ALA A 188 -6.78 23.24 -23.58
CA ALA A 188 -7.93 23.99 -23.08
C ALA A 188 -7.52 24.99 -21.98
N ARG A 189 -7.74 26.27 -22.32
CA ARG A 189 -7.55 27.55 -21.61
C ARG A 189 -7.87 27.54 -20.10
N ILE A 190 -6.99 28.12 -19.29
CA ILE A 190 -7.33 28.67 -17.98
C ILE A 190 -7.44 30.20 -18.11
N SER A 191 -8.59 30.72 -17.68
CA SER A 191 -8.96 32.13 -17.67
C SER A 191 -8.13 32.91 -16.65
N LEU A 192 -7.52 34.00 -17.11
CA LEU A 192 -6.90 35.04 -16.31
C LEU A 192 -7.98 35.86 -15.60
N VAL A 193 -7.92 35.94 -14.26
CA VAL A 193 -8.63 36.96 -13.48
C VAL A 193 -7.58 37.72 -12.68
N GLU A 194 -7.27 38.94 -13.14
CA GLU A 194 -6.64 39.99 -12.33
C GLU A 194 -7.59 40.42 -11.21
N PRO A 195 -7.05 40.81 -10.05
CA PRO A 195 -7.63 41.89 -9.28
C PRO A 195 -6.70 43.10 -9.19
N GLU A 196 -7.36 44.24 -9.17
CA GLU A 196 -6.90 45.59 -9.44
C GLU A 196 -5.96 46.19 -8.38
N LYS A 197 -5.18 47.18 -8.82
CA LYS A 197 -4.35 48.07 -8.01
C LYS A 197 -5.19 49.13 -7.31
N GLU A 198 -4.99 49.29 -6.00
CA GLU A 198 -5.19 50.58 -5.32
C GLU A 198 -3.85 51.09 -4.78
N ASN A 199 -3.48 52.30 -5.24
CA ASN A 199 -2.35 53.07 -4.74
C ASN A 199 -2.78 53.84 -3.47
N SER A 200 -2.03 53.72 -2.38
CA SER A 200 -1.81 54.86 -1.49
C SER A 200 -0.38 54.84 -0.93
N SER A 201 0.28 55.98 -1.07
CA SER A 201 1.66 56.25 -0.69
C SER A 201 1.74 56.74 0.75
N ALA A 202 2.57 56.11 1.60
CA ALA A 202 3.17 56.78 2.75
C ALA A 202 4.42 56.03 3.27
N ASP A 203 5.53 56.74 3.17
CA ASP A 203 6.85 56.62 3.79
C ASP A 203 6.94 55.80 5.11
N ARG A 204 7.76 54.73 5.11
CA ARG A 204 8.42 54.12 6.30
C ARG A 204 9.50 53.09 5.88
N PRO A 205 10.50 52.82 6.74
CA PRO A 205 11.83 52.42 6.34
C PRO A 205 11.93 50.94 5.92
N MET A 206 12.97 50.67 5.11
CA MET A 206 13.51 49.35 4.76
C MET A 206 13.24 48.32 5.85
N THR A 207 12.22 47.50 5.64
CA THR A 207 12.02 46.28 6.41
C THR A 207 12.11 45.16 5.41
N GLU A 208 13.00 44.20 5.68
CA GLU A 208 13.16 42.94 4.95
C GLU A 208 11.79 42.38 4.54
N PRO A 209 11.66 41.69 3.39
CA PRO A 209 10.42 41.01 3.08
C PRO A 209 10.24 39.96 4.17
N GLN A 210 9.44 40.27 5.19
CA GLN A 210 8.88 39.26 6.07
C GLN A 210 8.04 38.41 5.14
N GLY A 211 8.64 37.33 4.66
CA GLY A 211 7.92 36.29 3.96
C GLY A 211 6.78 35.92 4.89
N ASN A 212 5.55 36.10 4.42
CA ASN A 212 4.40 35.44 5.03
C ASN A 212 4.64 33.94 4.86
N THR A 213 5.49 33.36 5.72
CA THR A 213 5.68 31.93 5.83
C THR A 213 4.46 31.42 6.54
N LEU A 214 3.38 31.26 5.78
CA LEU A 214 2.25 30.47 6.21
C LEU A 214 2.80 29.12 6.66
N SER A 215 2.29 28.62 7.79
CA SER A 215 2.58 27.26 8.20
C SER A 215 2.13 26.29 7.12
N LEU A 216 2.74 25.11 7.10
CA LEU A 216 2.36 24.05 6.15
C LEU A 216 0.87 23.70 6.28
N GLU A 217 0.34 23.78 7.49
CA GLU A 217 -1.07 23.55 7.82
C GLU A 217 -1.99 24.62 7.20
N GLU A 218 -1.70 25.90 7.42
CA GLU A 218 -2.46 27.02 6.81
C GLU A 218 -2.39 27.01 5.28
N THR A 219 -1.25 26.57 4.73
CA THR A 219 -1.07 26.44 3.28
C THR A 219 -1.93 25.31 2.71
N ALA A 220 -1.99 24.18 3.40
CA ALA A 220 -2.80 23.04 3.01
C ALA A 220 -4.31 23.37 3.08
N GLU A 221 -4.74 24.03 4.15
CA GLU A 221 -6.13 24.48 4.33
C GLU A 221 -6.56 25.44 3.21
N ARG A 222 -5.69 26.42 2.87
CA ARG A 222 -5.96 27.37 1.78
C ARG A 222 -6.02 26.73 0.40
N LEU A 223 -5.27 25.65 0.19
CA LEU A 223 -5.27 24.88 -1.05
C LEU A 223 -6.38 23.80 -1.08
N GLY A 224 -7.10 23.60 0.03
CA GLY A 224 -8.12 22.56 0.16
C GLY A 224 -7.56 21.14 0.08
N VAL A 225 -6.31 20.93 0.50
CA VAL A 225 -5.62 19.63 0.49
C VAL A 225 -5.25 19.21 1.90
N GLU A 226 -5.13 17.90 2.13
CA GLU A 226 -4.68 17.40 3.43
C GLU A 226 -3.22 17.79 3.71
N THR A 227 -2.94 18.12 4.97
CA THR A 227 -1.60 18.55 5.44
C THR A 227 -0.54 17.47 5.21
N GLU A 228 -0.84 16.21 5.51
CA GLU A 228 0.06 15.08 5.28
C GLU A 228 0.30 14.83 3.78
N PHE A 229 -0.74 14.98 2.95
CA PHE A 229 -0.60 14.86 1.50
C PHE A 229 0.33 15.95 0.94
N LEU A 230 0.14 17.21 1.36
CA LEU A 230 1.00 18.31 0.92
C LEU A 230 2.44 18.13 1.39
N ARG A 231 2.64 17.64 2.62
CA ARG A 231 3.96 17.31 3.17
C ARG A 231 4.67 16.22 2.36
N GLU A 232 3.98 15.11 2.10
CA GLU A 232 4.56 13.98 1.37
C GLU A 232 4.89 14.35 -0.08
N LYS A 233 3.98 15.04 -0.77
CA LYS A 233 4.19 15.47 -2.16
C LYS A 233 5.26 16.54 -2.28
N SER A 234 5.32 17.51 -1.37
CA SER A 234 6.38 18.53 -1.38
C SER A 234 7.76 17.92 -1.15
N LEU A 235 7.90 17.00 -0.19
CA LEU A 235 9.14 16.27 0.05
C LEU A 235 9.54 15.42 -1.16
N GLN A 236 8.60 14.68 -1.74
CA GLN A 236 8.85 13.86 -2.93
C GLN A 236 9.27 14.72 -4.13
N ALA A 237 8.66 15.88 -4.32
CA ALA A 237 9.03 16.83 -5.37
C ALA A 237 10.47 17.36 -5.18
N VAL A 238 10.84 17.72 -3.95
CA VAL A 238 12.21 18.15 -3.61
C VAL A 238 13.22 17.02 -3.86
N LEU A 239 12.93 15.80 -3.42
CA LEU A 239 13.81 14.64 -3.65
C LEU A 239 14.00 14.34 -5.15
N ARG A 240 12.92 14.41 -5.94
CA ARG A 240 13.01 14.28 -7.41
C ARG A 240 13.85 15.39 -8.04
N MET A 241 13.76 16.61 -7.52
CA MET A 241 14.56 17.75 -8.01
C MET A 241 16.05 17.55 -7.71
N ILE A 242 16.39 17.12 -6.49
CA ILE A 242 17.77 16.81 -6.09
C ILE A 242 18.34 15.68 -6.93
N ALA A 243 17.56 14.61 -7.17
CA ALA A 243 17.98 13.48 -8.00
C ALA A 243 18.25 13.89 -9.46
N ARG A 244 17.46 14.81 -10.02
CA ARG A 244 17.65 15.33 -11.38
C ARG A 244 18.86 16.25 -11.52
N ASN A 245 19.20 16.99 -10.48
CA ASN A 245 20.21 18.04 -10.52
C ASN A 245 21.56 17.60 -9.91
N GLU A 246 21.87 16.31 -9.94
CA GLU A 246 23.13 15.74 -9.42
C GLU A 246 23.42 16.14 -7.96
N GLY A 247 22.38 16.19 -7.12
CA GLY A 247 22.49 16.58 -5.72
C GLY A 247 22.39 18.09 -5.45
N LYS A 248 22.15 18.92 -6.47
CA LYS A 248 21.99 20.38 -6.30
C LYS A 248 20.53 20.77 -6.19
N LEU A 249 20.17 21.42 -5.08
CA LEU A 249 18.88 22.07 -4.95
C LEU A 249 18.90 23.37 -5.76
N SER A 250 18.06 23.49 -6.78
CA SER A 250 17.90 24.73 -7.54
C SER A 250 16.42 24.98 -7.76
N PHE A 251 15.91 26.11 -7.29
CA PHE A 251 14.52 26.46 -7.56
C PHE A 251 14.43 27.19 -8.91
N PRO A 252 13.39 26.91 -9.73
CA PRO A 252 13.19 27.56 -11.04
C PRO A 252 13.07 29.10 -11.00
N LEU A 253 13.03 29.71 -9.81
CA LEU A 253 12.76 31.13 -9.58
C LEU A 253 13.93 31.89 -8.94
N GLU A 254 15.12 31.30 -8.83
CA GLU A 254 16.32 32.05 -8.43
C GLU A 254 16.73 33.01 -9.55
N VAL A 255 16.07 34.18 -9.59
CA VAL A 255 16.52 35.32 -10.37
C VAL A 255 17.87 35.71 -9.80
N LYS A 256 18.94 35.65 -10.61
CA LYS A 256 20.24 36.20 -10.23
C LYS A 256 20.02 37.64 -9.76
N GLN A 257 20.25 37.91 -8.48
CA GLN A 257 20.47 39.28 -8.05
C GLN A 257 21.71 39.76 -8.80
N ILE A 258 21.49 40.68 -9.74
CA ILE A 258 22.55 41.45 -10.37
C ILE A 258 22.96 42.48 -9.31
N ASP A 259 24.27 42.56 -9.03
CA ASP A 259 24.87 43.56 -8.13
C ASP A 259 24.51 45.00 -8.52
#